data_AF-A0A7C1ACY3-F1
#
_entry.id   AF-A0A7C1ACY3-F1
#
_cell.length_a   1.000
_cell.length_b   1.000
_cell.length_c   1.000
_cell.angle_alpha   90.00
_cell.angle_beta   90.00
_cell.angle_gamma   90.00
#
_symmetry.space_group_name_H-M   'P 1'
#
loop_
_entity.id
_entity.type
_entity.pdbx_description
1 polymer ?
#
loop_
_entity_poly.entity_id
_entity_poly.type
_entity_poly.pdbx_seq_one_letter_code
_entity_poly.pdbx_strand_id
1 'polypeptide(L)'
;MQKEIADWREEGRHADQPDLPLVLLGVDGVITDLSARRSEQDPDVEQPVPLIPEYMSGLVGHIVDIAEVWWCSTDDQDSLDDLCGVLGIRTLPVVALASDEMSDASVRRLLWNADAGGRATYFIDDFSGVVPARLPDGTVVIDTAVDMVLRPERVPSELRPG
;
A
#
# COMPACT_ATOMS: atom_id res chain seq x y z
N MET A 1 7.04 16.97 -15.05
CA MET A 1 6.60 17.02 -13.63
C MET A 1 5.39 17.93 -13.39
N GLN A 2 5.49 19.26 -13.33
CA GLN A 2 4.31 20.11 -13.03
C GLN A 2 3.17 19.97 -14.06
N LYS A 3 3.52 19.84 -15.35
CA LYS A 3 2.55 19.54 -16.41
C LYS A 3 1.88 18.16 -16.23
N GLU A 4 2.66 17.14 -15.90
CA GLU A 4 2.14 15.77 -15.69
C GLU A 4 1.16 15.72 -14.51
N ILE A 5 1.49 16.37 -13.39
CA ILE A 5 0.57 16.49 -12.25
C ILE A 5 -0.71 17.23 -12.65
N ALA A 6 -0.62 18.28 -13.47
CA ALA A 6 -1.81 18.98 -13.96
C ALA A 6 -2.67 18.08 -14.86
N ASP A 7 -2.04 17.29 -15.74
CA ASP A 7 -2.72 16.35 -16.63
C ASP A 7 -3.43 15.25 -15.81
N TRP A 8 -2.74 14.64 -14.83
CA TRP A 8 -3.34 13.65 -13.91
C TRP A 8 -4.52 14.22 -13.12
N ARG A 9 -4.36 15.42 -12.56
CA ARG A 9 -5.47 16.08 -11.85
C ARG A 9 -6.69 16.31 -12.76
N GLU A 10 -6.48 16.63 -14.02
CA GLU A 10 -7.58 16.80 -14.98
C GLU A 10 -8.26 15.46 -15.30
N GLU A 11 -7.47 14.41 -15.52
CA GLU A 11 -8.01 13.04 -15.67
C GLU A 11 -8.84 12.64 -14.45
N GLY A 12 -8.33 12.89 -13.25
CA GLY A 12 -8.99 12.55 -11.99
C GLY A 12 -10.35 13.23 -11.81
N ARG A 13 -10.44 14.52 -12.15
CA ARG A 13 -11.69 15.31 -12.09
C ARG A 13 -12.78 14.84 -13.03
N HIS A 14 -12.40 14.17 -14.12
CA HIS A 14 -13.32 13.77 -15.19
C HIS A 14 -13.56 12.27 -15.27
N ALA A 15 -12.79 11.46 -14.55
CA ALA A 15 -12.99 10.03 -14.49
C ALA A 15 -14.22 9.68 -13.63
N ASP A 16 -14.98 8.67 -14.06
CA ASP A 16 -16.03 8.06 -13.27
C ASP A 16 -15.38 7.17 -12.20
N GLN A 17 -15.06 7.77 -11.06
CA GLN A 17 -14.35 7.13 -9.95
C GLN A 17 -15.32 6.69 -8.85
N PRO A 18 -15.01 5.61 -8.12
CA PRO A 18 -15.80 5.25 -6.94
C PRO A 18 -15.70 6.34 -5.86
N ASP A 19 -16.79 6.54 -5.12
CA ASP A 19 -16.84 7.42 -3.94
C ASP A 19 -16.30 6.73 -2.68
N LEU A 20 -15.14 6.07 -2.84
CA LEU A 20 -14.43 5.36 -1.78
C LEU A 20 -13.02 5.92 -1.65
N PRO A 21 -12.40 5.90 -0.46
CA PRO A 21 -10.98 6.19 -0.33
C PRO A 21 -10.12 5.32 -1.26
N LEU A 22 -8.97 5.84 -1.69
CA LEU A 22 -7.93 5.06 -2.36
C LEU A 22 -6.86 4.68 -1.33
N VAL A 23 -6.55 3.38 -1.23
CA VAL A 23 -5.46 2.86 -0.40
C VAL A 23 -4.46 2.15 -1.30
N LEU A 24 -3.22 2.62 -1.31
CA LEU A 24 -2.08 1.89 -1.85
C LEU A 24 -1.43 1.12 -0.70
N LEU A 25 -1.30 -0.20 -0.87
CA LEU A 25 -0.91 -1.12 0.19
C LEU A 25 0.33 -1.91 -0.23
N GLY A 26 1.45 -1.67 0.44
CA GLY A 26 2.66 -2.49 0.33
C GLY A 26 2.45 -3.90 0.86
N VAL A 27 3.42 -4.78 0.62
CA VAL A 27 3.35 -6.20 1.00
C VAL A 27 4.42 -6.53 2.04
N ASP A 28 5.68 -6.40 1.65
CA ASP A 28 6.81 -6.69 2.52
C ASP A 28 6.97 -5.61 3.60
N GLY A 29 7.03 -6.03 4.87
CA GLY A 29 7.10 -5.12 6.00
C GLY A 29 5.76 -4.42 6.31
N VAL A 30 4.69 -4.80 5.61
CA VAL A 30 3.33 -4.28 5.77
C VAL A 30 2.36 -5.42 6.08
N ILE A 31 2.23 -6.38 5.17
CA ILE A 31 1.41 -7.58 5.34
C ILE A 31 2.22 -8.69 5.97
N THR A 32 3.43 -8.90 5.45
CA THR A 32 4.37 -9.87 5.96
C THR A 32 5.25 -9.23 7.04
N ASP A 33 5.32 -9.88 8.20
CA ASP A 33 6.13 -9.44 9.33
C ASP A 33 7.59 -9.78 9.08
N LEU A 34 8.41 -8.75 8.88
CA LEU A 34 9.84 -8.87 8.64
C LEU A 34 10.68 -8.71 9.93
N SER A 35 10.06 -8.53 11.09
CA SER A 35 10.78 -8.35 12.36
C SER A 35 11.68 -9.54 12.71
N ALA A 36 11.29 -10.75 12.32
CA ALA A 36 12.09 -11.96 12.49
C ALA A 36 13.40 -11.91 11.68
N ARG A 37 13.40 -11.27 10.49
CA ARG A 37 14.60 -11.11 9.65
C ARG A 37 15.63 -10.15 10.24
N ARG A 38 15.23 -9.29 11.18
CA ARG A 38 16.14 -8.35 11.87
C ARG A 38 17.08 -9.05 12.86
N SER A 39 16.68 -10.22 13.38
CA SER A 39 17.41 -10.90 14.46
C SER A 39 18.49 -11.85 13.98
N GLU A 40 18.48 -12.23 12.70
CA GLU A 40 19.44 -13.19 12.14
C GLU A 40 20.28 -12.51 11.06
N GLN A 41 21.47 -12.03 11.47
CA GLN A 41 22.52 -11.54 10.56
C GLN A 41 23.47 -12.66 10.11
N ASP A 42 23.08 -13.92 10.27
CA ASP A 42 23.89 -15.05 9.85
C ASP A 42 23.55 -15.40 8.39
N PRO A 43 24.45 -15.15 7.42
CA PRO A 43 24.20 -15.46 6.01
C PRO A 43 24.05 -16.96 5.72
N ASP A 44 24.39 -17.83 6.68
CA ASP A 44 24.27 -19.29 6.55
C ASP A 44 22.95 -19.85 7.12
N VAL A 45 22.10 -19.00 7.72
CA VAL A 45 20.77 -19.41 8.22
C VAL A 45 19.71 -19.16 7.15
N GLU A 46 18.93 -20.21 6.84
CA GLU A 46 17.78 -20.12 5.95
C GLU A 46 16.83 -19.04 6.50
N GLN A 47 16.61 -17.97 5.73
CA GLN A 47 15.81 -16.86 6.24
C GLN A 47 14.42 -17.35 6.64
N PRO A 48 13.92 -16.97 7.82
CA PRO A 48 12.60 -17.37 8.24
C PRO A 48 11.57 -16.93 7.21
N VAL A 49 10.64 -17.84 6.90
CA VAL A 49 9.48 -17.55 6.05
C VAL A 49 8.75 -16.35 6.68
N PRO A 50 8.47 -15.27 5.92
CA PRO A 50 7.75 -14.13 6.44
C PRO A 50 6.42 -14.55 7.05
N LEU A 51 6.14 -14.10 8.27
CA LEU A 51 4.93 -14.46 9.00
C LEU A 51 3.82 -13.46 8.68
N ILE A 52 2.62 -13.91 8.34
CA ILE A 52 1.44 -13.06 8.29
C ILE A 52 0.76 -13.11 9.67
N PRO A 53 0.61 -11.98 10.40
CA PRO A 53 -0.05 -11.99 11.70
C PRO A 53 -1.50 -12.45 11.61
N GLU A 54 -2.00 -13.12 12.65
CA GLU A 54 -3.39 -13.65 12.69
C GLU A 54 -4.46 -12.56 12.50
N TYR A 55 -4.19 -11.34 12.94
CA TYR A 55 -5.12 -10.21 12.78
C TYR A 55 -5.14 -9.63 11.36
N MET A 56 -4.15 -9.95 10.52
CA MET A 56 -3.93 -9.29 9.23
C MET A 56 -5.07 -9.53 8.26
N SER A 57 -5.58 -10.77 8.17
CA SER A 57 -6.73 -11.10 7.33
C SER A 57 -7.97 -10.27 7.68
N GLY A 58 -8.28 -10.12 8.97
CA GLY A 58 -9.40 -9.31 9.43
C GLY A 58 -9.20 -7.81 9.17
N LEU A 59 -7.98 -7.31 9.36
CA LEU A 59 -7.65 -5.91 9.12
C LEU A 59 -7.73 -5.55 7.63
N VAL A 60 -7.05 -6.32 6.77
CA VAL A 60 -7.03 -6.06 5.32
C VAL A 60 -8.40 -6.30 4.72
N GLY A 61 -9.10 -7.36 5.14
CA GLY A 61 -10.48 -7.62 4.70
C GLY A 61 -11.39 -6.42 4.96
N HIS A 62 -11.32 -5.84 6.15
CA HIS A 62 -12.08 -4.63 6.47
C HIS A 62 -11.71 -3.44 5.57
N ILE A 63 -10.41 -3.17 5.37
CA ILE A 63 -9.95 -2.07 4.49
C ILE A 63 -10.47 -2.27 3.05
N VAL A 64 -10.42 -3.50 2.53
CA VAL A 64 -10.88 -3.86 1.18
C VAL A 64 -12.39 -3.69 0.99
N ASP A 65 -13.18 -3.80 2.07
CA ASP A 65 -14.63 -3.62 2.04
C ASP A 65 -15.04 -2.13 1.98
N ILE A 66 -14.20 -1.22 2.49
CA ILE A 66 -14.54 0.21 2.64
C ILE A 66 -13.71 1.13 1.74
N ALA A 67 -12.72 0.60 1.03
CA ALA A 67 -11.83 1.37 0.18
C ALA A 67 -11.58 0.69 -1.17
N GLU A 68 -11.18 1.49 -2.16
CA GLU A 68 -10.49 0.97 -3.34
C GLU A 68 -9.04 0.69 -2.95
N VAL A 69 -8.63 -0.57 -3.00
CA VAL A 69 -7.28 -1.00 -2.58
C VAL A 69 -6.50 -1.50 -3.79
N TRP A 70 -5.27 -1.03 -3.92
CA TRP A 70 -4.30 -1.50 -4.90
C TRP A 70 -3.06 -2.03 -4.16
N TRP A 71 -2.56 -3.18 -4.59
CA TRP A 71 -1.24 -3.64 -4.17
C TRP A 71 -0.18 -2.72 -4.75
N CYS A 72 0.74 -2.28 -3.91
CA CYS A 72 1.91 -1.51 -4.28
C CYS A 72 3.15 -2.39 -4.06
N SER A 73 3.47 -3.25 -5.03
CA SER A 73 4.55 -4.25 -4.92
C SER A 73 5.27 -4.44 -6.25
N THR A 74 6.49 -4.97 -6.20
CA THR A 74 7.23 -5.45 -7.37
C THR A 74 6.84 -6.88 -7.77
N ASP A 75 6.09 -7.58 -6.92
CA ASP A 75 5.62 -8.93 -7.17
C ASP A 75 4.62 -8.97 -8.33
N ASP A 76 4.57 -10.10 -9.03
CA ASP A 76 3.59 -10.34 -10.08
C ASP A 76 2.17 -10.58 -9.51
N GLN A 77 1.18 -10.44 -10.40
CA GLN A 77 -0.24 -10.61 -10.05
C GLN A 77 -0.54 -12.01 -9.49
N ASP A 78 0.09 -13.06 -10.01
CA ASP A 78 -0.19 -14.44 -9.61
C ASP A 78 0.24 -14.66 -8.14
N SER A 79 1.42 -14.17 -7.77
CA SER A 79 1.93 -14.22 -6.40
C SER A 79 1.03 -13.45 -5.42
N LEU A 80 0.50 -12.30 -5.85
CA LEU A 80 -0.39 -11.47 -5.04
C LEU A 80 -1.82 -12.02 -4.97
N ASP A 81 -2.26 -12.76 -5.98
CA ASP A 81 -3.52 -13.50 -5.96
C ASP A 81 -3.47 -14.67 -4.95
N ASP A 82 -2.34 -15.38 -4.89
CA ASP A 82 -2.10 -16.38 -3.85
C ASP A 82 -2.16 -15.75 -2.44
N LEU A 83 -1.55 -14.57 -2.27
CA LEU A 83 -1.62 -13.81 -1.01
C LEU A 83 -3.07 -13.40 -0.68
N CYS A 84 -3.84 -12.92 -1.65
CA CYS A 84 -5.28 -12.65 -1.47
C CYS A 84 -6.02 -13.90 -0.99
N GLY A 85 -5.71 -15.07 -1.53
CA GLY A 85 -6.24 -16.36 -1.09
C GLY A 85 -5.94 -16.69 0.36
N VAL A 86 -4.71 -16.43 0.82
CA VAL A 86 -4.30 -16.60 2.23
C VAL A 86 -5.02 -15.61 3.15
N LEU A 87 -5.17 -14.36 2.72
CA LEU A 87 -5.87 -13.32 3.48
C LEU A 87 -7.40 -13.49 3.47
N GLY A 88 -7.94 -14.32 2.58
CA GLY A 88 -9.38 -14.52 2.43
C GLY A 88 -10.10 -13.31 1.82
N ILE A 89 -9.42 -12.54 0.97
CA ILE A 89 -9.94 -11.34 0.31
C ILE A 89 -10.06 -11.56 -1.20
N ARG A 90 -10.79 -10.67 -1.87
CA ARG A 90 -10.83 -10.63 -3.35
C ARG A 90 -9.46 -10.26 -3.93
N THR A 91 -9.20 -10.66 -5.18
CA THR A 91 -8.09 -10.15 -5.98
C THR A 91 -8.11 -8.62 -6.03
N LEU A 92 -6.93 -8.02 -5.87
CA LEU A 92 -6.71 -6.59 -5.97
C LEU A 92 -5.81 -6.28 -7.17
N PRO A 93 -6.02 -5.12 -7.83
CA PRO A 93 -5.13 -4.66 -8.87
C PRO A 93 -3.75 -4.31 -8.31
N VAL A 94 -2.73 -4.46 -9.14
CA VAL A 94 -1.33 -4.18 -8.79
C VAL A 94 -0.87 -2.90 -9.48
N VAL A 95 -0.25 -2.01 -8.73
CA VAL A 95 0.57 -0.91 -9.23
C VAL A 95 2.02 -1.16 -8.84
N ALA A 96 2.87 -1.33 -9.84
CA ALA A 96 4.27 -1.65 -9.59
C ALA A 96 5.04 -0.43 -9.04
N LEU A 97 5.93 -0.69 -8.07
CA LEU A 97 7.05 0.20 -7.78
C LEU A 97 8.22 -0.23 -8.67
N ALA A 98 8.83 0.70 -9.41
CA ALA A 98 10.13 0.41 -10.01
C ALA A 98 11.14 0.10 -8.89
N SER A 99 11.92 -0.97 -9.04
CA SER A 99 12.82 -1.55 -8.03
C SER A 99 13.87 -0.59 -7.46
N ASP A 100 14.07 0.57 -8.09
CA ASP A 100 15.21 1.44 -7.84
C ASP A 100 14.77 2.83 -7.31
N GLU A 101 13.50 3.19 -7.46
CA GLU A 101 12.99 4.46 -6.97
C GLU A 101 11.51 4.36 -6.61
N MET A 102 11.16 4.78 -5.40
CA MET A 102 9.80 5.13 -4.97
C MET A 102 9.30 6.42 -5.67
N SER A 103 9.54 6.49 -6.97
CA SER A 103 9.30 7.60 -7.88
C SER A 103 8.34 7.22 -9.01
N ASP A 104 7.72 6.02 -8.95
CA ASP A 104 6.89 5.51 -10.04
C ASP A 104 5.75 6.48 -10.38
N ALA A 105 5.67 6.85 -11.65
CA ALA A 105 4.70 7.79 -12.17
C ALA A 105 3.27 7.23 -12.05
N SER A 106 3.10 5.91 -12.06
CA SER A 106 1.81 5.22 -11.98
C SER A 106 1.21 5.33 -10.59
N VAL A 107 2.02 5.10 -9.55
CA VAL A 107 1.64 5.33 -8.14
C VAL A 107 1.21 6.77 -7.94
N ARG A 108 2.03 7.72 -8.42
CA ARG A 108 1.71 9.15 -8.30
C ARG A 108 0.45 9.54 -9.07
N ARG A 109 0.28 9.01 -10.28
CA ARG A 109 -0.93 9.25 -11.08
C ARG A 109 -2.18 8.77 -10.36
N LEU A 110 -2.19 7.56 -9.80
CA LEU A 110 -3.34 7.04 -9.05
C LEU A 110 -3.71 7.97 -7.88
N LEU A 111 -2.72 8.38 -7.08
CA LEU A 111 -2.96 9.27 -5.94
C LEU A 111 -3.44 10.65 -6.38
N TRP A 112 -2.81 11.26 -7.39
CA TRP A 112 -3.24 12.56 -7.91
C TRP A 112 -4.62 12.52 -8.57
N ASN A 113 -4.96 11.42 -9.25
CA ASN A 113 -6.28 11.23 -9.85
C ASN A 113 -7.37 11.12 -8.77
N ALA A 114 -7.11 10.34 -7.71
CA ALA A 114 -8.05 10.17 -6.60
C ALA A 114 -8.22 11.47 -5.81
N ASP A 115 -7.13 12.15 -5.45
CA ASP A 115 -7.15 13.46 -4.76
C ASP A 115 -7.92 14.51 -5.57
N ALA A 116 -7.69 14.59 -6.88
CA ALA A 116 -8.40 15.53 -7.75
C ALA A 116 -9.89 15.19 -7.92
N GLY A 117 -10.26 13.92 -7.76
CA GLY A 117 -11.64 13.46 -7.67
C GLY A 117 -12.30 13.74 -6.30
N GLY A 118 -11.57 14.32 -5.35
CA GLY A 118 -12.06 14.63 -4.01
C GLY A 118 -12.02 13.47 -3.03
N ARG A 119 -11.29 12.40 -3.35
CA ARG A 119 -11.22 11.18 -2.53
C ARG A 119 -10.09 11.29 -1.53
N ALA A 120 -10.29 10.73 -0.33
CA ALA A 120 -9.20 10.52 0.62
C ALA A 120 -8.19 9.51 0.04
N THR A 121 -6.89 9.77 0.24
CA THR A 121 -5.82 8.93 -0.28
C THR A 121 -4.89 8.49 0.85
N TYR A 122 -4.53 7.20 0.85
CA TYR A 122 -3.66 6.59 1.85
C TYR A 122 -2.57 5.79 1.14
N PHE A 123 -1.34 5.90 1.63
CA PHE A 123 -0.22 5.10 1.16
C PHE A 123 0.46 4.43 2.36
N ILE A 124 0.30 3.12 2.45
CA ILE A 124 0.81 2.28 3.53
C ILE A 124 1.95 1.44 2.98
N ASP A 125 3.17 1.68 3.47
CA ASP A 125 4.35 0.92 3.02
C ASP A 125 5.44 0.87 4.08
N ASP A 126 6.37 -0.07 3.94
CA ASP A 126 7.67 -0.02 4.63
C ASP A 126 8.58 0.91 3.83
N PHE A 127 8.42 2.21 4.05
CA PHE A 127 9.23 3.20 3.34
C PHE A 127 10.70 3.16 3.76
N SER A 128 11.07 2.40 4.79
CA SER A 128 12.44 2.28 5.29
C SER A 128 13.15 3.65 5.46
N GLY A 129 12.38 4.67 5.85
CA GLY A 129 12.84 6.05 6.04
C GLY A 129 12.88 6.94 4.78
N VAL A 130 12.42 6.47 3.62
CA VAL A 130 12.43 7.20 2.35
C VAL A 130 11.00 7.46 1.88
N VAL A 131 10.27 8.39 2.50
CA VAL A 131 8.89 8.71 2.07
C VAL A 131 8.86 9.24 0.61
N PRO A 132 7.91 8.81 -0.26
CA PRO A 132 7.83 9.30 -1.62
C PRO A 132 7.62 10.83 -1.66
N ALA A 133 8.42 11.51 -2.48
CA ALA A 133 8.24 12.94 -2.69
C ALA A 133 7.13 13.22 -3.71
N ARG A 134 6.48 14.39 -3.58
CA ARG A 134 5.50 14.94 -4.55
C ARG A 134 4.20 14.12 -4.65
N LEU A 135 3.73 13.62 -3.52
CA LEU A 135 2.37 13.14 -3.34
C LEU A 135 1.40 14.33 -3.26
N PRO A 136 0.08 14.12 -3.44
CA PRO A 136 -0.92 15.09 -3.04
C PRO A 136 -0.79 15.49 -1.57
N ASP A 137 -1.01 16.78 -1.26
CA ASP A 137 -0.86 17.30 0.10
C ASP A 137 -1.82 16.60 1.10
N GLY A 138 -2.96 16.10 0.61
CA GLY A 138 -3.95 15.36 1.39
C GLY A 138 -3.67 13.87 1.58
N THR A 139 -2.62 13.32 0.96
CA THR A 139 -2.30 11.90 1.09
C THR A 139 -1.74 11.59 2.48
N VAL A 140 -2.39 10.67 3.18
CA VAL A 140 -1.93 10.16 4.47
C VAL A 140 -0.93 9.03 4.23
N VAL A 141 0.31 9.25 4.68
CA VAL A 141 1.41 8.28 4.58
C VAL A 141 1.54 7.53 5.89
N ILE A 142 1.52 6.20 5.83
CA ILE A 142 1.68 5.31 6.98
C ILE A 142 2.94 4.47 6.76
N ASP A 143 4.00 4.86 7.45
CA ASP A 143 5.30 4.17 7.41
C ASP A 143 5.32 3.03 8.42
N THR A 144 5.41 1.79 7.94
CA THR A 144 5.49 0.59 8.78
C THR A 144 6.92 0.18 9.11
N ALA A 145 7.95 0.86 8.60
CA ALA A 145 9.37 0.48 8.75
C ALA A 145 9.81 0.22 10.19
N VAL A 146 9.24 0.96 11.15
CA VAL A 146 9.56 0.80 12.57
C VAL A 146 9.00 -0.52 13.12
N ASP A 147 7.78 -0.86 12.73
CA ASP A 147 7.04 -2.01 13.24
C ASP A 147 7.30 -3.27 12.40
N MET A 148 7.81 -3.10 11.17
CA MET A 148 8.07 -4.13 10.14
C MET A 148 6.84 -4.97 9.80
N VAL A 149 5.66 -4.42 10.09
CA VAL A 149 4.34 -4.94 9.77
C VAL A 149 3.31 -3.85 10.05
N LEU A 150 2.19 -3.87 9.34
CA LEU A 150 1.07 -2.98 9.62
C LEU A 150 0.43 -3.39 10.96
N ARG A 151 0.35 -2.41 11.85
CA ARG A 151 -0.32 -2.55 13.14
C ARG A 151 -1.70 -1.89 13.10
N PRO A 152 -2.77 -2.50 13.64
CA PRO A 152 -4.12 -1.91 13.62
C PRO A 152 -4.18 -0.48 14.18
N GLU A 153 -3.38 -0.17 15.19
CA GLU A 153 -3.29 1.14 15.83
C GLU A 153 -2.62 2.23 14.97
N ARG A 154 -1.94 1.85 13.88
CA ARG A 154 -1.33 2.78 12.91
C ARG A 154 -2.29 3.15 11.79
N VAL A 155 -3.30 2.32 11.54
CA VAL A 155 -4.32 2.59 10.52
C VAL A 155 -5.17 3.79 10.96
N PRO A 156 -5.52 4.75 10.09
CA PRO A 156 -6.40 5.87 10.44
C PRO A 156 -7.77 5.40 10.93
N SER A 157 -8.42 6.16 11.82
CA SER A 157 -9.67 5.74 12.49
C SER A 157 -10.79 5.37 11.51
N GLU A 158 -10.87 6.07 10.40
CA GLU A 158 -11.82 5.89 9.31
C GLU A 158 -11.58 4.61 8.49
N LEU A 159 -10.40 3.99 8.65
CA LEU A 159 -10.04 2.72 8.03
C LEU A 159 -9.96 1.55 9.03
N ARG A 160 -10.28 1.78 10.32
CA ARG A 160 -10.25 0.72 11.34
C ARG A 160 -11.60 0.02 11.47
N PRO A 161 -11.61 -1.30 11.74
CA PRO A 161 -12.83 -1.98 12.16
C PRO A 161 -13.33 -1.36 13.47
N GLY A 162 -14.63 -1.04 13.52
CA GLY A 162 -15.31 -0.45 14.67
C GLY A 162 -15.64 -1.43 15.79
#